data_AF-A0A497G704-F1
#
_entry.id   AF-A0A497G704-F1
#
_cell.length_a   1.000
_cell.length_b   1.000
_cell.length_c   1.000
_cell.angle_alpha   90.00
_cell.angle_beta   90.00
_cell.angle_gamma   90.00
#
_symmetry.space_group_name_H-M   'P 1'
#
loop_
_entity.id
_entity.type
_entity.pdbx_description
1 polymer ?
#
loop_
_entity_poly.entity_id
_entity_poly.type
_entity_poly.pdbx_seq_one_letter_code
_entity_poly.pdbx_strand_id
1 'polypeptide(L)'
;MLFDTAPKERREDLYDRERELAELHEALRLGERLVVVYGVRRVGKTSLVKVGLRVSGAPYVMIDVRELYYAENFVRMQALVSRVVEEFRGQVRWYRRVGFDLRGALRRIRRIRVGDYEVEVEPGARIPLTTLLSEVDEWCGKRGMRFVFVFDEAQYLRFSNTRYDGVVAWAVDNLSNVTFVLTGSEVGLLRDFLRVDDPEAPLFGRYRRE
;
A
#
# COMPACT_ATOMS: atom_id res chain seq x y z
N MET A 1 -15.33 -0.86 -18.95
CA MET A 1 -16.50 -0.09 -19.42
C MET A 1 -16.70 1.17 -18.57
N LEU A 2 -17.00 2.31 -19.21
CA LEU A 2 -17.19 3.60 -18.54
C LEU A 2 -18.27 3.58 -17.44
N PHE A 3 -19.41 2.93 -17.70
CA PHE A 3 -20.56 2.88 -16.78
C PHE A 3 -20.58 1.68 -15.82
N ASP A 4 -19.46 0.98 -15.68
CA ASP A 4 -19.30 -0.02 -14.61
C ASP A 4 -19.31 0.66 -13.22
N THR A 5 -20.06 0.11 -12.26
CA THR A 5 -20.13 0.62 -10.89
C THR A 5 -18.91 0.24 -10.05
N ALA A 6 -18.14 -0.77 -10.47
CA ALA A 6 -16.90 -1.17 -9.83
C ALA A 6 -15.76 -0.16 -10.07
N PRO A 7 -14.76 -0.08 -9.16
CA PRO A 7 -13.56 0.70 -9.38
C PRO A 7 -12.85 0.30 -10.68
N LYS A 8 -12.46 1.29 -11.48
CA LYS A 8 -11.82 1.07 -12.78
C LYS A 8 -10.42 0.51 -12.61
N GLU A 9 -10.02 -0.32 -13.56
CA GLU A 9 -8.68 -0.92 -13.57
C GLU A 9 -7.95 -0.77 -14.91
N ARG A 10 -8.52 -0.01 -15.84
CA ARG A 10 -7.91 0.30 -17.13
C ARG A 10 -7.99 1.80 -17.38
N ARG A 11 -6.97 2.34 -18.04
CA ARG A 11 -6.89 3.77 -18.36
C ARG A 11 -8.06 4.22 -19.26
N GLU A 12 -8.40 3.41 -20.25
CA GLU A 12 -9.52 3.65 -21.18
C GLU A 12 -10.89 3.78 -20.48
N ASP A 13 -11.02 3.27 -19.25
CA ASP A 13 -12.24 3.31 -18.46
C ASP A 13 -12.28 4.45 -17.43
N LEU A 14 -11.18 5.20 -17.27
CA LEU A 14 -11.03 6.27 -16.29
C LEU A 14 -11.25 7.64 -16.96
N TYR A 15 -12.38 8.26 -16.70
CA TYR A 15 -12.77 9.54 -17.29
C TYR A 15 -12.11 10.74 -16.61
N ASP A 16 -11.48 11.64 -17.38
CA ASP A 16 -11.09 13.01 -17.00
C ASP A 16 -10.18 13.11 -15.75
N ARG A 17 -9.26 12.14 -15.61
CA ARG A 17 -8.27 12.04 -14.50
C ARG A 17 -6.83 12.00 -15.01
N GLU A 18 -6.60 12.51 -16.21
CA GLU A 18 -5.32 12.42 -16.92
C GLU A 18 -4.21 13.11 -16.13
N ARG A 19 -4.53 14.26 -15.52
CA ARG A 19 -3.59 15.01 -14.71
C ARG A 19 -3.22 14.26 -13.43
N GLU A 20 -4.20 13.84 -12.64
CA GLU A 20 -3.96 13.12 -11.39
C GLU A 20 -3.28 11.78 -11.65
N LEU A 21 -3.62 11.11 -12.76
CA LEU A 21 -2.96 9.87 -13.17
C LEU A 21 -1.51 10.11 -13.55
N ALA A 22 -1.21 11.21 -14.26
CA ALA A 22 0.16 11.60 -14.60
C ALA A 22 0.97 11.96 -13.34
N GLU A 23 0.37 12.70 -12.40
CA GLU A 23 1.02 13.07 -11.14
C GLU A 23 1.33 11.84 -10.28
N LEU A 24 0.38 10.89 -10.16
CA LEU A 24 0.61 9.63 -9.46
C LEU A 24 1.67 8.77 -10.17
N HIS A 25 1.59 8.63 -11.49
CA HIS A 25 2.58 7.89 -12.27
C HIS A 25 3.98 8.45 -12.09
N GLU A 26 4.12 9.78 -12.15
CA GLU A 26 5.39 10.47 -11.97
C GLU A 26 5.94 10.27 -10.55
N ALA A 27 5.08 10.35 -9.53
CA ALA A 27 5.48 10.10 -8.14
C ALA A 27 6.04 8.67 -7.96
N LEU A 28 5.37 7.67 -8.53
CA LEU A 28 5.83 6.28 -8.51
C LEU A 28 7.14 6.10 -9.29
N ARG A 29 7.28 6.76 -10.45
CA ARG A 29 8.48 6.72 -11.30
C ARG A 29 9.70 7.36 -10.63
N LEU A 30 9.51 8.48 -9.95
CA LEU A 30 10.55 9.18 -9.17
C LEU A 30 10.91 8.42 -7.89
N GLY A 31 10.10 7.43 -7.51
CA GLY A 31 10.30 6.65 -6.29
C GLY A 31 10.02 7.44 -5.02
N GLU A 32 9.05 8.35 -5.07
CA GLU A 32 8.53 9.07 -3.91
C GLU A 32 8.18 8.07 -2.80
N ARG A 33 8.67 8.28 -1.57
CA ARG A 33 8.51 7.29 -0.49
C ARG A 33 7.11 7.30 0.13
N LEU A 34 6.44 8.44 0.08
CA LEU A 34 5.09 8.65 0.60
C LEU A 34 4.27 9.49 -0.39
N VAL A 35 3.18 8.90 -0.86
CA VAL A 35 2.17 9.54 -1.71
C VAL A 35 0.84 9.49 -0.98
N VAL A 36 0.14 10.62 -0.92
CA VAL A 36 -1.16 10.73 -0.27
C VAL A 36 -2.19 11.13 -1.31
N VAL A 37 -3.32 10.45 -1.37
CA VAL A 37 -4.41 10.73 -2.32
C VAL A 37 -5.66 11.11 -1.56
N TYR A 38 -5.98 12.40 -1.57
CA TYR A 38 -7.18 12.95 -0.95
C TYR A 38 -8.37 13.00 -1.91
N GLY A 39 -9.56 13.13 -1.33
CA GLY A 39 -10.78 13.44 -2.07
C GLY A 39 -12.02 12.80 -1.46
N VAL A 40 -13.20 13.37 -1.72
CA VAL A 40 -14.45 12.91 -1.10
C VAL A 40 -14.82 11.46 -1.47
N ARG A 41 -15.77 10.85 -0.74
CA ARG A 41 -16.28 9.51 -1.07
C ARG A 41 -16.84 9.50 -2.49
N ARG A 42 -16.61 8.39 -3.21
CA ARG A 42 -17.08 8.14 -4.58
C ARG A 42 -16.52 9.08 -5.67
N VAL A 43 -15.48 9.87 -5.36
CA VAL A 43 -14.81 10.73 -6.36
C VAL A 43 -13.92 9.97 -7.36
N GLY A 44 -13.64 8.68 -7.09
CA GLY A 44 -12.85 7.82 -7.97
C GLY A 44 -11.41 7.52 -7.52
N LYS A 45 -11.01 7.85 -6.28
CA LYS A 45 -9.65 7.61 -5.75
C LYS A 45 -9.14 6.18 -5.95
N THR A 46 -9.92 5.17 -5.54
CA THR A 46 -9.55 3.76 -5.70
C THR A 46 -9.31 3.42 -7.18
N SER A 47 -10.13 3.95 -8.08
CA SER A 47 -9.97 3.75 -9.53
C SER A 47 -8.69 4.41 -10.05
N LEU A 48 -8.44 5.67 -9.66
CA LEU A 48 -7.22 6.40 -9.99
C LEU A 48 -5.97 5.62 -9.57
N VAL A 49 -5.94 5.15 -8.31
CA VAL A 49 -4.79 4.41 -7.77
C VAL A 49 -4.62 3.06 -8.48
N LYS A 50 -5.69 2.28 -8.67
CA LYS A 50 -5.61 1.00 -9.39
C LYS A 50 -5.08 1.16 -10.82
N VAL A 51 -5.58 2.18 -11.54
CA VAL A 51 -5.13 2.48 -12.91
C VAL A 51 -3.68 2.96 -12.89
N GLY A 52 -3.31 3.85 -11.97
CA GLY A 52 -1.94 4.36 -11.83
C GLY A 52 -0.91 3.27 -11.55
N LEU A 53 -1.22 2.34 -10.64
CA LEU A 53 -0.38 1.18 -10.34
C LEU A 53 -0.16 0.31 -11.58
N ARG A 54 -1.23 0.00 -12.32
CA ARG A 54 -1.13 -0.80 -13.56
C ARG A 54 -0.33 -0.10 -14.65
N VAL A 55 -0.55 1.20 -14.84
CA VAL A 55 0.21 2.02 -15.81
C VAL A 55 1.68 2.11 -15.42
N SER A 56 1.99 2.19 -14.12
CA SER A 56 3.38 2.23 -13.64
C SER A 56 4.15 0.93 -13.85
N GLY A 57 3.46 -0.20 -13.96
CA GLY A 57 4.10 -1.52 -14.03
C GLY A 57 4.80 -1.95 -12.73
N ALA A 58 4.62 -1.22 -11.63
CA ALA A 58 5.24 -1.56 -10.35
C ALA A 58 4.54 -2.79 -9.71
N PRO A 59 5.30 -3.68 -9.04
CA PRO A 59 4.68 -4.63 -8.12
C PRO A 59 4.07 -3.88 -6.94
N TYR A 60 2.86 -4.27 -6.54
CA TYR A 60 2.12 -3.59 -5.50
C TYR A 60 1.23 -4.54 -4.71
N VAL A 61 0.81 -4.09 -3.53
CA VAL A 61 -0.32 -4.64 -2.79
C VAL A 61 -1.24 -3.50 -2.39
N MET A 62 -2.55 -3.74 -2.40
CA MET A 62 -3.54 -2.74 -2.03
C MET A 62 -4.51 -3.32 -1.01
N ILE A 63 -4.68 -2.61 0.10
CA ILE A 63 -5.48 -3.03 1.24
C ILE A 63 -6.57 -1.99 1.51
N ASP A 64 -7.84 -2.41 1.54
CA ASP A 64 -8.92 -1.58 2.08
C ASP A 64 -8.88 -1.66 3.61
N VAL A 65 -8.32 -0.64 4.26
CA VAL A 65 -8.19 -0.62 5.73
C VAL A 65 -9.57 -0.50 6.40
N ARG A 66 -10.53 0.10 5.73
CA ARG A 66 -11.91 0.23 6.24
C ARG A 66 -12.56 -1.15 6.39
N GLU A 67 -12.25 -2.11 5.51
CA GLU A 67 -12.71 -3.50 5.63
C GLU A 67 -12.30 -4.10 6.98
N LEU A 68 -11.02 -3.97 7.33
CA LEU A 68 -10.47 -4.48 8.59
C LEU A 68 -11.11 -3.78 9.81
N TYR A 69 -11.29 -2.46 9.71
CA TYR A 69 -11.93 -1.70 10.77
C TYR A 69 -13.39 -2.10 10.96
N TYR A 70 -14.20 -2.24 9.90
CA TYR A 70 -15.61 -2.61 10.04
C TYR A 70 -15.83 -4.05 10.52
N ALA A 71 -14.86 -4.94 10.29
CA ALA A 71 -14.93 -6.31 10.79
C ALA A 71 -14.79 -6.40 12.32
N GLU A 72 -13.90 -5.61 12.93
CA GLU A 72 -13.54 -5.73 14.36
C GLU A 72 -13.69 -4.43 15.18
N ASN A 73 -14.14 -3.33 14.57
CA ASN A 73 -14.04 -1.96 15.08
C ASN A 73 -12.62 -1.53 15.51
N PHE A 74 -11.61 -2.23 15.01
CA PHE A 74 -10.23 -2.07 15.43
C PHE A 74 -9.27 -2.71 14.42
N VAL A 75 -8.20 -2.02 14.05
CA VAL A 75 -7.22 -2.53 13.08
C VAL A 75 -6.04 -3.15 13.83
N ARG A 76 -6.07 -4.47 14.02
CA ARG A 76 -4.94 -5.20 14.63
C ARG A 76 -3.79 -5.36 13.63
N MET A 77 -2.55 -5.21 14.11
CA MET A 77 -1.33 -5.46 13.30
C MET A 77 -1.37 -6.82 12.60
N GLN A 78 -1.75 -7.87 13.32
CA GLN A 78 -1.80 -9.21 12.74
C GLN A 78 -2.89 -9.35 11.67
N ALA A 79 -4.06 -8.72 11.86
CA ALA A 79 -5.11 -8.72 10.84
C ALA A 79 -4.65 -7.99 9.57
N LEU A 80 -3.99 -6.84 9.72
CA LEU A 80 -3.42 -6.10 8.58
C LEU A 80 -2.37 -6.93 7.82
N VAL A 81 -1.44 -7.56 8.55
CA VAL A 81 -0.39 -8.39 7.92
C VAL A 81 -0.99 -9.61 7.24
N SER A 82 -1.96 -10.30 7.85
CA SER A 82 -2.68 -11.40 7.21
C SER A 82 -3.34 -10.95 5.91
N ARG A 83 -4.03 -9.79 5.94
CA ARG A 83 -4.67 -9.23 4.72
C ARG A 83 -3.66 -8.90 3.63
N VAL A 84 -2.48 -8.37 3.99
CA VAL A 84 -1.38 -8.14 3.03
C VAL A 84 -0.93 -9.45 2.38
N VAL A 85 -0.74 -10.51 3.18
CA VAL A 85 -0.31 -11.80 2.65
C VAL A 85 -1.40 -12.46 1.79
N GLU A 86 -2.68 -12.31 2.16
CA GLU A 86 -3.80 -12.74 1.34
C GLU A 86 -3.83 -12.01 0.00
N GLU A 87 -3.66 -10.69 -0.02
CA GLU A 87 -3.60 -9.92 -1.26
C GLU A 87 -2.38 -10.30 -2.11
N PHE A 88 -1.24 -10.64 -1.50
CA PHE A 88 -0.12 -11.21 -2.25
C PHE A 88 -0.49 -12.49 -3.02
N ARG A 89 -1.35 -13.35 -2.46
CA ARG A 89 -1.87 -14.55 -3.17
C ARG A 89 -2.68 -14.14 -4.40
N GLY A 90 -3.53 -13.13 -4.27
CA GLY A 90 -4.36 -12.62 -5.37
C GLY A 90 -3.55 -12.03 -6.53
N GLN A 91 -2.33 -11.57 -6.27
CA GLN A 91 -1.50 -10.84 -7.24
C GLN A 91 -0.39 -11.67 -7.91
N VAL A 92 -0.28 -12.99 -7.66
CA VAL A 92 0.80 -13.83 -8.21
C VAL A 92 0.96 -13.70 -9.74
N ARG A 93 -0.15 -13.63 -10.49
CA ARG A 93 -0.11 -13.45 -11.95
C ARG A 93 0.46 -12.09 -12.36
N TRP A 94 0.11 -11.04 -11.63
CA TRP A 94 0.65 -9.70 -11.86
C TRP A 94 2.15 -9.67 -11.57
N TYR A 95 2.56 -10.21 -10.43
CA TYR A 95 3.96 -10.28 -10.03
C TYR A 95 4.86 -10.96 -11.06
N ARG A 96 4.42 -12.10 -11.62
CA ARG A 96 5.15 -12.75 -12.73
C ARG A 96 5.27 -11.84 -13.96
N ARG A 97 4.21 -11.11 -14.32
CA ARG A 97 4.22 -10.19 -15.48
C ARG A 97 5.21 -9.04 -15.29
N VAL A 98 5.33 -8.52 -14.08
CA VAL A 98 6.22 -7.39 -13.75
C VAL A 98 7.58 -7.82 -13.21
N GLY A 99 7.90 -9.12 -13.25
CA GLY A 99 9.19 -9.66 -12.82
C GLY A 99 9.43 -9.68 -11.30
N PHE A 100 8.38 -9.53 -10.49
CA PHE A 100 8.49 -9.62 -9.03
C PHE A 100 8.41 -11.08 -8.56
N ASP A 101 9.49 -11.60 -7.98
CA ASP A 101 9.51 -12.94 -7.37
C ASP A 101 9.15 -12.86 -5.89
N LEU A 102 7.86 -13.07 -5.60
CA LEU A 102 7.31 -13.07 -4.26
C LEU A 102 7.97 -14.14 -3.36
N ARG A 103 8.35 -15.30 -3.92
CA ARG A 103 8.99 -16.37 -3.16
C ARG A 103 10.38 -15.94 -2.70
N GLY A 104 11.13 -15.32 -3.61
CA GLY A 104 12.40 -14.69 -3.28
C GLY A 104 12.26 -13.57 -2.25
N ALA A 105 11.23 -12.72 -2.40
CA ALA A 105 11.01 -11.56 -1.55
C ALA A 105 10.64 -11.93 -0.11
N LEU A 106 9.91 -13.03 0.11
CA LEU A 106 9.47 -13.45 1.45
C LEU A 106 10.29 -14.62 2.02
N ARG A 107 11.35 -15.05 1.33
CA ARG A 107 12.10 -16.28 1.65
C ARG A 107 12.60 -16.36 3.09
N ARG A 108 12.98 -15.23 3.70
CA ARG A 108 13.53 -15.21 5.07
C ARG A 108 12.46 -15.16 6.16
N ILE A 109 11.20 -14.90 5.79
CA ILE A 109 10.09 -14.92 6.73
C ILE A 109 9.68 -16.38 6.94
N ARG A 110 10.33 -17.07 7.89
CA ARG A 110 10.16 -18.52 8.14
C ARG A 110 8.71 -18.99 8.27
N ARG A 111 7.80 -18.10 8.68
CA ARG A 111 6.37 -18.35 8.89
C ARG A 111 5.51 -18.22 7.62
N ILE A 112 6.09 -17.78 6.50
CA ILE A 112 5.41 -17.70 5.20
C ILE A 112 6.05 -18.73 4.26
N ARG A 113 5.23 -19.56 3.64
CA ARG A 113 5.64 -20.49 2.58
C ARG A 113 5.03 -20.02 1.26
N VAL A 114 5.88 -19.67 0.31
CA VAL A 114 5.44 -19.30 -1.03
C VAL A 114 5.67 -20.49 -1.95
N GLY A 115 4.59 -21.13 -2.37
CA GLY A 115 4.57 -22.13 -3.44
C GLY A 115 4.46 -21.46 -4.81
N ASP A 116 4.33 -22.28 -5.86
CA ASP A 116 4.27 -21.75 -7.22
C ASP A 116 2.96 -20.99 -7.48
N TYR A 117 1.87 -21.35 -6.79
CA TYR A 117 0.53 -20.80 -7.00
C TYR A 117 -0.14 -20.28 -5.73
N GLU A 118 0.52 -20.39 -4.57
CA GLU A 118 -0.07 -20.08 -3.28
C GLU A 118 0.95 -19.51 -2.29
N VAL A 119 0.46 -18.77 -1.30
CA VAL A 119 1.28 -18.14 -0.26
C VAL A 119 0.74 -18.55 1.11
N GLU A 120 1.16 -19.67 1.66
CA GLU A 120 0.69 -20.13 2.96
C GLU A 120 1.33 -19.35 4.11
N VAL A 121 0.52 -19.03 5.13
CA VAL A 121 1.00 -18.48 6.40
C VAL A 121 0.75 -19.53 7.46
N GLU A 122 1.76 -19.82 8.27
CA GLU A 122 1.60 -20.77 9.36
C GLU A 122 0.49 -20.30 10.32
N PRO A 123 -0.45 -21.17 10.72
CA PRO A 123 -1.52 -20.80 11.65
C PRO A 123 -0.94 -20.20 12.95
N GLY A 124 -1.47 -19.05 13.36
CA GLY A 124 -1.01 -18.33 14.55
C GLY A 124 0.35 -17.62 14.39
N ALA A 125 0.93 -17.60 13.18
CA ALA A 125 2.13 -16.83 12.91
C ALA A 125 1.91 -15.35 13.24
N ARG A 126 2.85 -14.79 14.01
CA ARG A 126 2.90 -13.35 14.30
C ARG A 126 4.07 -12.75 13.55
N ILE A 127 3.78 -12.15 12.41
CA ILE A 127 4.79 -11.52 11.55
C ILE A 127 4.69 -10.01 11.78
N PRO A 128 5.76 -9.35 12.25
CA PRO A 128 5.77 -7.89 12.33
C PRO A 128 5.68 -7.30 10.91
N LEU A 129 4.85 -6.26 10.73
CA LEU A 129 4.77 -5.55 9.45
C LEU A 129 6.14 -5.01 9.02
N THR A 130 6.94 -4.50 9.95
CA THR A 130 8.30 -4.01 9.69
C THR A 130 9.21 -5.09 9.09
N THR A 131 9.08 -6.35 9.53
CA THR A 131 9.81 -7.48 8.93
C THR A 131 9.37 -7.73 7.50
N LEU A 132 8.05 -7.77 7.25
CA LEU A 132 7.51 -7.95 5.90
C LEU A 132 7.97 -6.84 4.95
N LEU A 133 7.88 -5.59 5.40
CA LEU A 133 8.32 -4.42 4.62
C LEU A 133 9.82 -4.48 4.31
N SER A 134 10.67 -4.81 5.30
CA SER A 134 12.13 -4.88 5.13
C SER A 134 12.55 -5.94 4.13
N GLU A 135 11.93 -7.13 4.17
CA GLU A 135 12.28 -8.22 3.26
C GLU A 135 11.87 -7.90 1.81
N VAL A 136 10.71 -7.27 1.62
CA VAL A 136 10.28 -6.78 0.31
C VAL A 136 11.21 -5.67 -0.20
N ASP A 137 11.59 -4.73 0.67
CA ASP A 137 12.51 -3.64 0.35
C ASP A 137 13.88 -4.16 -0.12
N GLU A 138 14.52 -5.03 0.68
CA GLU A 138 15.84 -5.57 0.38
C GLU A 138 15.83 -6.37 -0.93
N TRP A 139 14.78 -7.16 -1.16
CA TRP A 139 14.65 -7.93 -2.40
C TRP A 139 14.52 -7.01 -3.62
N CYS A 140 13.74 -5.93 -3.50
CA CYS A 140 13.56 -4.94 -4.55
C CYS A 140 14.85 -4.18 -4.84
N GLY A 141 15.57 -3.74 -3.80
CA GLY A 141 16.84 -3.03 -3.93
C GLY A 141 17.89 -3.81 -4.72
N LYS A 142 18.00 -5.13 -4.48
CA LYS A 142 18.92 -6.01 -5.23
C LYS A 142 18.61 -6.13 -6.73
N ARG A 143 17.42 -5.69 -7.16
CA ARG A 143 16.94 -5.81 -8.54
C ARG A 143 16.65 -4.46 -9.19
N GLY A 144 16.95 -3.35 -8.52
CA GLY A 144 16.61 -2.02 -9.01
C GLY A 144 15.11 -1.82 -9.18
N MET A 145 14.30 -2.52 -8.39
CA MET A 145 12.84 -2.44 -8.42
C MET A 145 12.34 -1.62 -7.23
N ARG A 146 11.07 -1.21 -7.29
CA ARG A 146 10.34 -0.67 -6.14
C ARG A 146 9.04 -1.42 -5.93
N PHE A 147 8.60 -1.53 -4.68
CA PHE A 147 7.31 -2.12 -4.34
C PHE A 147 6.36 -1.06 -3.75
N VAL A 148 5.10 -1.08 -4.16
CA VAL A 148 4.11 -0.11 -3.69
C VAL A 148 3.14 -0.76 -2.70
N PHE A 149 3.09 -0.24 -1.47
CA PHE A 149 2.08 -0.61 -0.48
C PHE A 149 0.99 0.46 -0.47
N VAL A 150 -0.22 0.06 -0.86
CA VAL A 150 -1.38 0.95 -0.87
C VAL A 150 -2.29 0.62 0.31
N PHE A 151 -2.57 1.61 1.14
CA PHE A 151 -3.60 1.55 2.16
C PHE A 151 -4.74 2.47 1.75
N ASP A 152 -5.82 1.87 1.23
CA ASP A 152 -7.05 2.57 0.86
C ASP A 152 -7.84 2.88 2.14
N GLU A 153 -8.38 4.10 2.25
CA GLU A 153 -9.03 4.60 3.46
C GLU A 153 -8.13 4.52 4.72
N ALA A 154 -6.86 4.92 4.56
CA ALA A 154 -5.80 4.81 5.56
C ALA A 154 -6.11 5.52 6.89
N GLN A 155 -7.06 6.46 6.91
CA GLN A 155 -7.46 7.12 8.16
C GLN A 155 -7.96 6.13 9.22
N TYR A 156 -8.44 4.95 8.83
CA TYR A 156 -8.90 3.93 9.77
C TYR A 156 -7.75 3.25 10.54
N LEU A 157 -6.49 3.38 10.10
CA LEU A 157 -5.33 2.88 10.85
C LEU A 157 -5.21 3.52 12.24
N ARG A 158 -5.78 4.71 12.44
CA ARG A 158 -5.81 5.38 13.75
C ARG A 158 -6.58 4.59 14.82
N PHE A 159 -7.49 3.69 14.41
CA PHE A 159 -8.25 2.84 15.32
C PHE A 159 -7.46 1.58 15.65
N SER A 160 -6.28 1.75 16.26
CA SER A 160 -5.37 0.68 16.65
C SER A 160 -4.55 1.07 17.88
N ASN A 161 -4.10 0.06 18.63
CA ASN A 161 -3.06 0.22 19.65
C ASN A 161 -1.67 0.28 19.02
N THR A 162 -1.57 0.02 17.71
CA THR A 162 -0.31 0.11 16.98
C THR A 162 -0.12 1.53 16.46
N ARG A 163 1.06 2.09 16.66
CA ARG A 163 1.51 3.35 16.05
C ARG A 163 1.85 3.14 14.57
N TYR A 164 0.82 2.98 13.73
CA TYR A 164 1.00 2.82 12.29
C TYR A 164 1.64 4.04 11.63
N ASP A 165 1.35 5.25 12.13
CA ASP A 165 2.05 6.48 11.80
C ASP A 165 3.58 6.33 12.00
N GLY A 166 3.99 5.75 13.13
CA GLY A 166 5.38 5.43 13.43
C GLY A 166 5.98 4.36 12.51
N VAL A 167 5.21 3.34 12.14
CA VAL A 167 5.66 2.31 11.18
C VAL A 167 5.87 2.91 9.79
N VAL A 168 4.94 3.76 9.32
CA VAL A 168 5.08 4.45 8.03
C VAL A 168 6.27 5.41 8.08
N ALA A 169 6.43 6.19 9.15
CA ALA A 169 7.57 7.10 9.31
C ALA A 169 8.92 6.35 9.27
N TRP A 170 9.04 5.28 10.06
CA TRP A 170 10.21 4.42 10.04
C TRP A 170 10.48 3.87 8.64
N ALA A 171 9.45 3.42 7.93
CA ALA A 171 9.62 2.86 6.60
C ALA A 171 10.03 3.93 5.58
N VAL A 172 9.44 5.13 5.65
CA VAL A 172 9.85 6.29 4.84
C VAL A 172 11.32 6.63 5.09
N ASP A 173 11.82 6.56 6.31
CA ASP A 173 13.22 6.90 6.59
C ASP A 173 14.20 5.82 6.12
N ASN A 174 13.84 4.55 6.28
CA ASN A 174 14.78 3.43 6.20
C ASN A 174 14.64 2.55 4.95
N LEU A 175 13.47 2.53 4.29
CA LEU A 175 13.19 1.64 3.17
C LEU A 175 13.23 2.41 1.86
N SER A 176 14.37 2.34 1.17
CA SER A 176 14.60 3.12 -0.04
C SER A 176 13.84 2.62 -1.26
N ASN A 177 13.36 1.38 -1.27
CA ASN A 177 12.77 0.67 -2.41
C ASN A 177 11.28 0.38 -2.22
N VAL A 178 10.67 0.96 -1.18
CA VAL A 178 9.24 0.88 -0.92
C VAL A 178 8.59 2.25 -1.10
N THR A 179 7.36 2.26 -1.60
CA THR A 179 6.52 3.45 -1.73
C THR A 179 5.19 3.20 -1.02
N PHE A 180 4.78 4.09 -0.12
CA PHE A 180 3.44 4.07 0.44
C PHE A 180 2.50 4.97 -0.36
N VAL A 181 1.33 4.44 -0.71
CA VAL A 181 0.21 5.25 -1.22
C VAL A 181 -0.91 5.18 -0.20
N LEU A 182 -1.20 6.29 0.46
CA LEU A 182 -2.26 6.39 1.46
C LEU A 182 -3.43 7.15 0.85
N THR A 183 -4.61 6.55 0.80
CA THR A 183 -5.81 7.26 0.34
C THR A 183 -6.71 7.58 1.53
N GLY A 184 -7.55 8.60 1.41
CA GLY A 184 -8.59 8.84 2.42
C GLY A 184 -9.76 9.62 1.88
N SER A 185 -10.98 9.13 2.16
CA SER A 185 -12.20 9.86 1.84
C SER A 185 -12.58 10.93 2.87
N GLU A 186 -12.07 10.79 4.09
CA GLU A 186 -12.26 11.70 5.21
C GLU A 186 -10.97 12.51 5.39
N VAL A 187 -10.79 13.55 4.55
CA VAL A 187 -9.55 14.32 4.43
C VAL A 187 -9.03 14.82 5.78
N GLY A 188 -9.93 15.36 6.62
CA GLY A 188 -9.59 15.80 7.97
C GLY A 188 -9.04 14.67 8.83
N LEU A 189 -9.72 13.51 8.87
CA LEU A 189 -9.25 12.37 9.66
C LEU A 189 -7.94 11.78 9.16
N LEU A 190 -7.71 11.76 7.84
CA LEU A 190 -6.42 11.31 7.31
C LEU A 190 -5.30 12.30 7.70
N ARG A 191 -5.56 13.61 7.63
CA ARG A 191 -4.60 14.61 8.13
C ARG A 191 -4.33 14.47 9.63
N ASP A 192 -5.37 14.22 10.43
CA ASP A 192 -5.26 13.98 11.87
C ASP A 192 -4.54 12.67 12.22
N PHE A 193 -4.57 11.67 11.32
CA PHE A 193 -3.79 10.46 11.47
C PHE A 193 -2.32 10.70 11.13
N LEU A 194 -2.03 11.43 10.05
CA LEU A 194 -0.66 11.68 9.59
C LEU A 194 0.07 12.72 10.44
N ARG A 195 -0.63 13.73 10.97
CA ARG A 195 -0.09 14.81 11.83
C ARG A 195 1.20 15.44 11.29
N VAL A 196 1.25 15.67 9.99
CA VAL A 196 2.45 16.15 9.27
C VAL A 196 2.93 17.54 9.70
N ASP A 197 2.07 18.35 10.30
CA ASP A 197 2.36 19.70 10.78
C ASP A 197 2.65 19.76 12.30
N ASP A 198 2.65 18.62 12.98
CA ASP A 198 2.85 18.52 14.43
C ASP A 198 4.27 18.02 14.76
N PRO A 199 5.14 18.85 15.37
CA PRO A 199 6.54 18.48 15.67
C PRO A 199 6.74 17.20 16.47
N GLU A 200 5.75 16.80 17.27
CA GLU A 200 5.81 15.59 18.11
C GLU A 200 5.33 14.33 17.36
N ALA A 201 4.81 14.50 16.13
CA ALA A 201 4.30 13.39 15.35
C ALA A 201 5.41 12.68 14.56
N PRO A 202 5.36 11.34 14.44
CA PRO A 202 6.37 10.58 13.72
C PRO A 202 6.55 10.97 12.26
N LEU A 203 5.53 11.51 11.58
CA LEU A 203 5.60 11.89 10.16
C LEU A 203 5.94 13.36 9.93
N PHE A 204 6.18 14.14 10.99
CA PHE A 204 6.56 15.54 10.88
C PHE A 204 7.80 15.74 10.01
N GLY A 205 7.78 16.78 9.18
CA GLY A 205 8.91 17.20 8.34
C GLY A 205 9.30 16.23 7.22
N ARG A 206 8.62 15.09 7.06
CA ARG A 206 8.88 14.14 5.97
C ARG A 206 8.18 14.59 4.70
N TYR A 207 8.93 14.59 3.61
CA TYR A 207 8.38 14.90 2.30
C TYR A 207 7.30 13.88 1.92
N ARG A 208 6.22 14.39 1.33
CA ARG A 208 5.12 13.60 0.78
C ARG A 208 4.60 14.27 -0.47
N ARG A 209 4.23 13.47 -1.47
CA ARG A 209 3.46 13.93 -2.62
C ARG A 209 1.97 13.89 -2.26
N GLU A 210 1.21 14.94 -2.55
CA GLU A 210 -0.25 15.01 -2.32
C GLU A 210 -1.01 15.50 -3.55
#